data_AF-A0A1H0VKK2-F1
#
_entry.id   AF-A0A1H0VKK2-F1
#
_cell.length_a   1.000
_cell.length_b   1.000
_cell.length_c   1.000
_cell.angle_alpha   90.00
_cell.angle_beta   90.00
_cell.angle_gamma   90.00
#
_symmetry.space_group_name_H-M   'P 1'
#
loop_
_entity.id
_entity.type
_entity.pdbx_description
1 polymer ?
#
loop_
_entity_poly.entity_id
_entity_poly.type
_entity_poly.pdbx_seq_one_letter_code
_entity_poly.pdbx_strand_id
1 'polypeptide(L)'
;MVEYVSGTLALDQLPLGPEDLLRVGRMIRRIHDASEFISVPDPDAWTMLLPAESPNLMCHNDLAPWNLIMGDRRVFIDWDGAGPSTRLWDLAYAAQSFGMLFEGQAVGSAAARLRALVDGYDADIALREALPPAMAKRTAAMFELLRSSSESGLQPWADMYANGHGGHWRAAAEYVARNHTAWERALSQTE
;
A
#
# COMPACT_ATOMS: atom_id res chain seq x y z
N MET A 1 21.98 10.79 -10.04
CA MET A 1 22.65 10.49 -8.75
C MET A 1 21.76 11.04 -7.66
N VAL A 2 21.27 10.17 -6.77
CA VAL A 2 20.47 10.56 -5.60
C VAL A 2 21.38 10.76 -4.39
N GLU A 3 20.93 11.55 -3.41
CA GLU A 3 21.65 11.72 -2.14
C GLU A 3 21.49 10.50 -1.24
N TYR A 4 22.47 10.25 -0.37
CA TYR A 4 22.32 9.28 0.71
C TYR A 4 21.39 9.83 1.79
N VAL A 5 20.42 9.03 2.22
CA VAL A 5 19.50 9.36 3.32
C VAL A 5 19.86 8.52 4.53
N SER A 6 20.33 9.18 5.59
CA SER A 6 20.63 8.52 6.86
C SER A 6 19.34 8.14 7.60
N GLY A 7 19.29 6.89 8.08
CA GLY A 7 18.17 6.36 8.85
C GLY A 7 18.11 4.85 8.81
N THR A 8 17.06 4.30 9.41
CA THR A 8 16.73 2.86 9.39
C THR A 8 15.46 2.63 8.61
N LEU A 9 15.24 1.45 8.05
CA LEU A 9 13.97 1.14 7.40
C LEU A 9 12.83 1.13 8.41
N ALA A 10 11.65 1.61 8.02
CA ALA A 10 10.44 1.48 8.83
C ALA A 10 10.06 0.01 9.06
N LEU A 11 10.45 -0.88 8.13
CA LEU A 11 10.33 -2.33 8.27
C LEU A 11 10.93 -2.85 9.59
N ASP A 12 12.10 -2.35 9.95
CA ASP A 12 12.83 -2.80 11.16
C ASP A 12 12.22 -2.24 12.46
N GLN A 13 11.19 -1.38 12.33
CA GLN A 13 10.50 -0.73 13.44
C GLN A 13 9.02 -1.11 13.53
N LEU A 14 8.55 -2.08 12.73
CA LEU A 14 7.15 -2.51 12.79
C LEU A 14 6.83 -3.22 14.12
N PRO A 15 5.62 -3.06 14.69
CA PRO A 15 4.55 -2.15 14.23
C PRO A 15 4.86 -0.69 14.55
N LEU A 16 4.55 0.21 13.62
CA LEU A 16 4.63 1.66 13.87
C LEU A 16 3.54 2.11 14.86
N GLY A 17 3.86 3.11 15.67
CA GLY A 17 2.92 3.75 16.57
C GLY A 17 1.91 4.68 15.86
N PRO A 18 0.82 5.09 16.52
CA PRO A 18 -0.22 5.94 15.91
C PRO A 18 0.30 7.27 15.35
N GLU A 19 1.17 7.97 16.08
CA GLU A 19 1.83 9.22 15.65
C GLU A 19 2.62 9.04 14.34
N ASP A 20 3.33 7.92 14.23
CA ASP A 20 4.11 7.60 13.04
C ASP A 20 3.21 7.29 11.86
N LEU A 21 2.16 6.51 12.06
CA LEU A 21 1.19 6.18 11.02
C LEU A 21 0.45 7.43 10.53
N LEU A 22 0.06 8.34 11.44
CA LEU A 22 -0.51 9.64 11.08
C LEU A 22 0.47 10.44 10.21
N ARG A 23 1.77 10.45 10.55
CA ARG A 23 2.79 11.13 9.74
C ARG A 23 3.01 10.46 8.39
N VAL A 24 3.01 9.12 8.32
CA VAL A 24 3.12 8.37 7.06
C VAL A 24 1.92 8.70 6.16
N GLY A 25 0.70 8.70 6.70
CA GLY A 25 -0.49 9.10 5.96
C GLY A 25 -0.34 10.49 5.34
N ARG A 26 0.12 11.48 6.13
CA ARG A 26 0.40 12.84 5.62
C ARG A 26 1.49 12.87 4.56
N MET A 27 2.48 11.99 4.63
CA MET A 27 3.52 11.89 3.60
C MET A 27 2.94 11.35 2.29
N ILE A 28 2.16 10.27 2.36
CA ILE A 28 1.49 9.68 1.18
C ILE A 28 0.55 10.72 0.55
N ARG A 29 -0.22 11.45 1.36
CA ARG A 29 -1.10 12.53 0.87
C ARG A 29 -0.32 13.60 0.10
N ARG A 30 0.78 14.09 0.68
CA ARG A 30 1.64 15.09 0.02
C ARG A 30 2.27 14.57 -1.28
N ILE A 31 2.64 13.29 -1.34
CA ILE A 31 3.11 12.68 -2.59
C ILE A 31 1.99 12.72 -3.63
N HIS A 32 0.81 12.24 -3.29
CA HIS A 32 -0.32 12.23 -4.22
C HIS A 32 -0.74 13.65 -4.66
N ASP A 33 -0.75 14.62 -3.76
CA ASP A 33 -1.07 16.02 -4.09
C ASP A 33 -0.01 16.63 -5.01
N ALA A 34 1.28 16.32 -4.81
CA ALA A 34 2.34 16.74 -5.72
C ALA A 34 2.22 16.08 -7.11
N SER A 35 1.73 14.83 -7.16
CA SER A 35 1.52 14.10 -8.41
C SER A 35 0.38 14.66 -9.27
N GLU A 36 -0.54 15.47 -8.73
CA GLU A 36 -1.61 16.11 -9.53
C GLU A 36 -1.07 17.06 -10.60
N PHE A 37 0.17 17.54 -10.42
CA PHE A 37 0.85 18.40 -11.38
C PHE A 37 1.62 17.63 -12.47
N ILE A 38 1.57 16.30 -12.45
CA ILE A 38 2.23 15.44 -13.42
C ILE A 38 1.18 14.87 -14.37
N SER A 39 1.39 15.04 -15.68
CA SER A 39 0.52 14.45 -16.68
C SER A 39 0.57 12.92 -16.62
N VAL A 40 -0.61 12.29 -16.54
CA VAL A 40 -0.72 10.83 -16.64
C VAL A 40 -0.53 10.45 -18.12
N PRO A 41 0.46 9.61 -18.45
CA PRO A 41 0.65 9.13 -19.82
C PRO A 41 -0.51 8.23 -20.24
N ASP A 42 -0.61 7.99 -21.54
CA ASP A 42 -1.53 6.98 -22.08
C ASP A 42 -1.26 5.63 -21.37
N PRO A 43 -2.28 4.99 -20.75
CA PRO A 43 -2.12 3.68 -20.12
C PRO A 43 -1.52 2.63 -21.06
N ASP A 44 -1.79 2.69 -22.36
CA ASP A 44 -1.25 1.74 -23.35
C ASP A 44 0.25 1.96 -23.60
N ALA A 45 0.79 3.13 -23.24
CA ALA A 45 2.21 3.45 -23.33
C ALA A 45 3.00 3.04 -22.07
N TRP A 46 2.34 2.50 -21.03
CA TRP A 46 2.96 2.20 -19.74
C TRP A 46 2.62 0.79 -19.24
N THR A 47 3.62 -0.11 -19.19
CA THR A 47 3.40 -1.47 -18.69
C THR A 47 3.33 -1.50 -17.17
N MET A 48 2.12 -1.60 -16.63
CA MET A 48 1.88 -1.77 -15.19
C MET A 48 1.68 -3.24 -14.82
N LEU A 49 2.34 -3.70 -13.75
CA LEU A 49 2.16 -5.07 -13.22
C LEU A 49 0.78 -5.29 -12.62
N LEU A 50 0.27 -4.27 -11.92
CA LEU A 50 -1.01 -4.28 -11.21
C LEU A 50 -1.74 -2.99 -11.56
N PRO A 51 -2.29 -2.89 -12.79
CA PRO A 51 -2.90 -1.66 -13.28
C PRO A 51 -4.12 -1.28 -12.43
N ALA A 52 -4.23 0.01 -12.10
CA ALA A 52 -5.44 0.55 -11.50
C ALA A 52 -6.53 0.71 -12.57
N GLU A 53 -7.79 0.59 -12.15
CA GLU A 53 -8.93 0.94 -13.01
C GLU A 53 -8.99 2.47 -13.19
N SER A 54 -9.07 2.93 -14.44
CA SER A 54 -9.17 4.37 -14.80
C SER A 54 -8.11 5.25 -14.11
N PRO A 55 -6.81 5.03 -14.37
CA PRO A 55 -5.75 5.76 -13.70
C PRO A 55 -5.84 7.26 -13.99
N ASN A 56 -5.72 8.07 -12.95
CA ASN A 56 -5.82 9.53 -13.01
C ASN A 56 -4.71 10.23 -12.22
N LEU A 57 -3.71 9.48 -11.74
CA LEU A 57 -2.58 10.02 -11.00
C LEU A 57 -1.31 9.21 -11.27
N MET A 58 -0.16 9.88 -11.23
CA MET A 58 1.13 9.18 -11.12
C MET A 58 1.37 8.81 -9.65
N CYS A 59 1.42 7.50 -9.38
CA CYS A 59 1.62 6.98 -8.03
C CYS A 59 2.96 6.25 -7.93
N HIS A 60 3.38 5.95 -6.70
CA HIS A 60 4.60 5.19 -6.45
C HIS A 60 4.36 3.67 -6.57
N ASN A 61 3.15 3.19 -6.27
CA ASN A 61 2.70 1.79 -6.38
C ASN A 61 3.38 0.79 -5.43
N ASP A 62 4.32 1.24 -4.60
CA ASP A 62 5.03 0.44 -3.59
C ASP A 62 5.35 1.25 -2.31
N LEU A 63 4.41 2.11 -1.88
CA LEU A 63 4.53 2.86 -0.62
C LEU A 63 4.36 1.92 0.57
N ALA A 64 5.47 1.38 1.07
CA ALA A 64 5.49 0.35 2.10
C ALA A 64 6.64 0.53 3.11
N PRO A 65 6.63 -0.19 4.25
CA PRO A 65 7.65 -0.04 5.30
C PRO A 65 9.09 -0.31 4.84
N TRP A 66 9.29 -1.20 3.86
CA TRP A 66 10.60 -1.51 3.28
C TRP A 66 11.13 -0.41 2.34
N ASN A 67 10.29 0.56 1.97
CA ASN A 67 10.67 1.70 1.13
C ASN A 67 10.65 3.03 1.89
N LEU A 68 10.44 3.00 3.22
CA LEU A 68 10.43 4.19 4.05
C LEU A 68 11.67 4.23 4.95
N ILE A 69 12.52 5.23 4.75
CA ILE A 69 13.64 5.52 5.65
C ILE A 69 13.14 6.40 6.81
N MET A 70 13.44 5.96 8.03
CA MET A 70 13.13 6.60 9.30
C MET A 70 14.43 7.17 9.90
N GLY A 71 14.55 8.49 9.91
CA GLY A 71 15.66 9.22 10.52
C GLY A 71 15.26 10.68 10.79
N ASP A 72 16.23 11.59 10.80
CA ASP A 72 15.98 13.05 10.93
C ASP A 72 15.01 13.55 9.85
N ARG A 73 15.14 12.97 8.65
CA ARG A 73 14.18 13.09 7.55
C ARG A 73 13.53 11.73 7.32
N ARG A 74 12.21 11.74 7.11
CA ARG A 74 11.49 10.56 6.61
C ARG A 74 11.34 10.66 5.11
N VAL A 75 11.77 9.63 4.38
CA VAL A 75 11.87 9.65 2.92
C VAL A 75 11.41 8.31 2.35
N PHE A 76 10.49 8.37 1.39
CA PHE A 76 10.17 7.22 0.54
C PHE A 76 11.21 7.11 -0.59
N ILE A 77 11.70 5.89 -0.79
CA ILE A 77 12.70 5.52 -1.81
C ILE A 77 12.09 4.47 -2.75
N ASP A 78 12.86 4.03 -3.75
CA ASP A 78 12.45 2.98 -4.70
C ASP A 78 11.28 3.37 -5.61
N TRP A 79 11.53 4.39 -6.45
CA TRP A 79 10.54 4.93 -7.39
C TRP A 79 10.49 4.16 -8.73
N ASP A 80 11.17 3.02 -8.85
CA ASP A 80 11.27 2.28 -10.11
C ASP A 80 9.92 1.69 -10.56
N GLY A 81 9.01 1.44 -9.59
CA GLY A 81 7.63 1.01 -9.83
C GLY A 81 6.61 2.15 -10.03
N ALA A 82 7.06 3.41 -10.04
CA ALA A 82 6.16 4.55 -10.19
C ALA A 82 5.46 4.53 -11.56
N GLY A 83 4.18 4.88 -11.60
CA GLY A 83 3.38 4.76 -12.82
C GLY A 83 1.92 5.17 -12.66
N PRO A 84 1.16 5.18 -13.77
CA PRO A 84 -0.27 5.50 -13.79
C PRO A 84 -1.08 4.64 -12.83
N SER A 85 -1.86 5.27 -11.96
CA SER A 85 -2.64 4.61 -10.92
C SER A 85 -3.74 5.55 -10.40
N THR A 86 -4.28 5.26 -9.21
CA THR A 86 -5.20 6.13 -8.49
C THR A 86 -4.76 6.27 -7.02
N ARG A 87 -5.20 7.36 -6.37
CA ARG A 87 -5.02 7.54 -4.91
C ARG A 87 -5.50 6.32 -4.12
N LEU A 88 -6.65 5.77 -4.52
CA LEU A 88 -7.27 4.61 -3.88
C LEU A 88 -6.41 3.36 -4.01
N TRP A 89 -5.88 3.07 -5.19
CA TRP A 89 -5.11 1.86 -5.45
C TRP A 89 -3.74 1.87 -4.74
N ASP A 90 -3.06 3.02 -4.73
CA ASP A 90 -1.78 3.17 -4.04
C ASP A 90 -1.96 3.18 -2.50
N LEU A 91 -2.98 3.90 -2.00
CA LEU A 91 -3.29 3.92 -0.57
C LEU A 91 -3.75 2.56 -0.05
N ALA A 92 -4.49 1.76 -0.85
CA ALA A 92 -4.90 0.41 -0.47
C ALA A 92 -3.69 -0.49 -0.18
N TYR A 93 -2.63 -0.37 -0.96
CA TYR A 93 -1.41 -1.13 -0.76
C TYR A 93 -0.60 -0.63 0.45
N ALA A 94 -0.50 0.69 0.64
CA ALA A 94 0.12 1.27 1.82
C ALA A 94 -0.63 0.91 3.12
N ALA A 95 -1.96 0.94 3.09
CA ALA A 95 -2.81 0.55 4.21
C ALA A 95 -2.63 -0.92 4.59
N GLN A 96 -2.54 -1.80 3.60
CA GLN A 96 -2.23 -3.22 3.80
C GLN A 96 -0.90 -3.41 4.55
N SER A 97 0.15 -2.75 4.09
CA SER A 97 1.52 -2.96 4.58
C SER A 97 1.76 -2.27 5.94
N PHE A 98 1.48 -0.98 6.07
CA PHE A 98 1.64 -0.23 7.33
C PHE A 98 0.60 -0.62 8.39
N GLY A 99 -0.61 -0.99 7.98
CA GLY A 99 -1.63 -1.54 8.88
C GLY A 99 -1.30 -2.92 9.41
N MET A 100 -0.34 -3.63 8.78
CA MET A 100 -0.03 -5.04 9.03
C MET A 100 -1.31 -5.89 8.96
N LEU A 101 -2.04 -5.80 7.84
CA LEU A 101 -3.32 -6.47 7.67
C LEU A 101 -3.13 -7.92 7.17
N PHE A 102 -2.43 -8.73 7.96
CA PHE A 102 -2.12 -10.11 7.60
C PHE A 102 -2.42 -11.08 8.74
N GLU A 103 -2.50 -12.36 8.38
CA GLU A 103 -2.83 -13.45 9.31
C GLU A 103 -1.90 -13.48 10.53
N GLY A 104 -2.46 -13.75 11.71
CA GLY A 104 -1.75 -13.67 12.99
C GLY A 104 -1.79 -12.31 13.68
N GLN A 105 -2.28 -11.25 13.02
CA GLN A 105 -2.50 -9.94 13.65
C GLN A 105 -3.90 -9.85 14.27
N ALA A 106 -3.98 -9.34 15.50
CA ALA A 106 -5.26 -9.06 16.15
C ALA A 106 -6.03 -7.98 15.37
N VAL A 107 -7.24 -8.30 14.95
CA VAL A 107 -8.07 -7.46 14.06
C VAL A 107 -8.27 -6.05 14.62
N GLY A 108 -8.51 -5.92 15.93
CA GLY A 108 -8.69 -4.61 16.57
C GLY A 108 -7.43 -3.73 16.50
N SER A 109 -6.24 -4.31 16.71
CA SER A 109 -4.97 -3.58 16.62
C SER A 109 -4.63 -3.22 15.18
N ALA A 110 -4.90 -4.12 14.23
CA ALA A 110 -4.76 -3.86 12.80
C ALA A 110 -5.70 -2.73 12.33
N ALA A 111 -6.95 -2.75 12.80
CA ALA A 111 -7.94 -1.71 12.52
C ALA A 111 -7.52 -0.34 13.06
N ALA A 112 -6.95 -0.29 14.27
CA ALA A 112 -6.43 0.94 14.85
C ALA A 112 -5.27 1.54 14.03
N ARG A 113 -4.35 0.69 13.52
CA ARG A 113 -3.26 1.14 12.65
C ARG A 113 -3.75 1.62 11.29
N LEU A 114 -4.65 0.86 10.66
CA LEU A 114 -5.33 1.25 9.42
C LEU A 114 -5.97 2.64 9.59
N ARG A 115 -6.72 2.83 10.67
CA ARG A 115 -7.37 4.10 10.98
C ARG A 115 -6.37 5.24 11.15
N ALA A 116 -5.32 5.07 11.95
CA ALA A 116 -4.30 6.10 12.15
C ALA A 116 -3.62 6.52 10.84
N LEU A 117 -3.32 5.57 9.94
CA LEU A 117 -2.77 5.89 8.62
C LEU A 117 -3.74 6.71 7.77
N VAL A 118 -5.00 6.28 7.70
CA VAL A 118 -6.03 6.91 6.85
C VAL A 118 -6.44 8.29 7.38
N ASP A 119 -6.46 8.48 8.70
CA ASP A 119 -6.63 9.80 9.32
C ASP A 119 -5.45 10.71 9.00
N GLY A 120 -4.23 10.18 9.02
CA GLY A 120 -3.05 10.92 8.62
C GLY A 120 -3.11 11.36 7.15
N TYR A 121 -3.64 10.49 6.29
CA TYR A 121 -3.84 10.80 4.87
C TYR A 121 -4.91 11.87 4.62
N ASP A 122 -5.75 12.13 5.62
CA ASP A 122 -6.90 13.03 5.50
C ASP A 122 -7.84 12.59 4.36
N ALA A 123 -8.16 11.29 4.35
CA ALA A 123 -9.08 10.71 3.38
C ALA A 123 -10.50 11.26 3.59
N ASP A 124 -11.13 11.70 2.50
CA ASP A 124 -12.55 12.06 2.51
C ASP A 124 -13.46 10.83 2.68
N ILE A 125 -14.75 11.09 2.85
CA ILE A 125 -15.76 10.04 3.07
C ILE A 125 -15.76 9.03 1.91
N ALA A 126 -15.71 9.50 0.67
CA ALA A 126 -15.76 8.63 -0.50
C ALA A 126 -14.55 7.69 -0.56
N LEU A 127 -13.35 8.20 -0.29
CA LEU A 127 -12.12 7.40 -0.25
C LEU A 127 -12.14 6.42 0.92
N ARG A 128 -12.62 6.82 2.09
CA ARG A 128 -12.77 5.94 3.26
C ARG A 128 -13.73 4.78 3.01
N GLU A 129 -14.86 5.04 2.35
CA GLU A 129 -15.83 4.01 1.97
C GLU A 129 -15.27 3.06 0.90
N ALA A 130 -14.50 3.58 -0.06
CA ALA A 130 -13.93 2.79 -1.15
C ALA A 130 -12.70 1.95 -0.72
N LEU A 131 -12.02 2.30 0.38
CA LEU A 131 -10.76 1.68 0.76
C LEU A 131 -10.88 0.20 1.18
N PRO A 132 -11.83 -0.23 2.02
CA PRO A 132 -11.99 -1.65 2.37
C PRO A 132 -12.13 -2.61 1.17
N PRO A 133 -13.03 -2.38 0.20
CA PRO A 133 -13.10 -3.24 -0.97
C PRO A 133 -11.87 -3.12 -1.87
N ALA A 134 -11.23 -1.95 -1.96
CA ALA A 134 -9.99 -1.78 -2.71
C ALA A 134 -8.82 -2.55 -2.10
N MET A 135 -8.68 -2.60 -0.77
CA MET A 135 -7.66 -3.42 -0.08
C MET A 135 -7.84 -4.91 -0.39
N ALA A 136 -9.09 -5.40 -0.38
CA ALA A 136 -9.38 -6.80 -0.73
C ALA A 136 -9.01 -7.09 -2.20
N LYS A 137 -9.36 -6.20 -3.13
CA LYS A 137 -8.97 -6.33 -4.55
C LYS A 137 -7.45 -6.27 -4.72
N ARG A 138 -6.78 -5.35 -4.04
CA ARG A 138 -5.33 -5.10 -4.18
C ARG A 138 -4.49 -6.26 -3.67
N THR A 139 -4.88 -6.87 -2.55
CA THR A 139 -4.23 -8.06 -1.98
C THR A 139 -4.46 -9.30 -2.85
N ALA A 140 -5.70 -9.50 -3.35
CA ALA A 140 -6.01 -10.58 -4.28
C ALA A 140 -5.21 -10.46 -5.59
N ALA A 141 -5.15 -9.26 -6.19
CA ALA A 141 -4.38 -9.02 -7.41
C ALA A 141 -2.88 -9.30 -7.20
N MET A 142 -2.35 -8.97 -6.02
CA MET A 142 -0.96 -9.26 -5.68
C MET A 142 -0.69 -10.77 -5.57
N PHE A 143 -1.57 -11.51 -4.90
CA PHE A 143 -1.47 -12.97 -4.86
C PHE A 143 -1.54 -13.57 -6.27
N GLU A 144 -2.48 -13.14 -7.10
CA GLU A 144 -2.65 -13.63 -8.47
C GLU A 144 -1.46 -13.33 -9.38
N LEU A 145 -0.83 -12.16 -9.24
CA LEU A 145 0.41 -11.86 -9.96
C LEU A 145 1.50 -12.87 -9.60
N LEU A 146 1.72 -13.14 -8.31
CA LEU A 146 2.76 -14.08 -7.88
C LEU A 146 2.43 -15.52 -8.32
N ARG A 147 1.18 -15.95 -8.16
CA ARG A 147 0.72 -17.29 -8.57
C ARG A 147 0.89 -17.50 -10.08
N SER A 148 0.37 -16.58 -10.89
CA SER A 148 0.47 -16.68 -12.36
C SER A 148 1.92 -16.53 -12.85
N SER A 149 2.74 -15.73 -12.17
CA SER A 149 4.17 -15.63 -12.46
C SER A 149 4.91 -16.93 -12.16
N SER A 150 4.57 -17.60 -11.05
CA SER A 150 5.12 -18.93 -10.74
C SER A 150 4.73 -19.99 -11.78
N GLU A 151 3.52 -19.90 -12.35
CA GLU A 151 3.05 -20.83 -13.39
C GLU A 151 3.71 -20.58 -14.75
N SER A 152 3.99 -19.31 -15.07
CA SER A 152 4.59 -18.89 -16.34
C SER A 152 6.12 -18.77 -16.30
N GLY A 153 6.74 -18.86 -15.13
CA GLY A 153 8.18 -18.68 -14.94
C GLY A 153 8.64 -17.22 -15.06
N LEU A 154 7.73 -16.25 -14.90
CA LEU A 154 8.04 -14.83 -15.05
C LEU A 154 8.81 -14.30 -13.84
N GLN A 155 10.07 -13.90 -14.07
CA GLN A 155 10.95 -13.40 -13.02
C GLN A 155 10.88 -11.87 -12.85
N PRO A 156 11.09 -11.33 -11.63
CA PRO A 156 11.47 -12.05 -10.39
C PRO A 156 10.29 -12.63 -9.58
N TRP A 157 9.05 -12.41 -10.03
CA TRP A 157 7.86 -12.74 -9.23
C TRP A 157 7.64 -14.25 -9.01
N ALA A 158 8.05 -15.08 -9.98
CA ALA A 158 8.05 -16.53 -9.82
C ALA A 158 8.92 -16.98 -8.63
N ASP A 159 10.14 -16.44 -8.52
CA ASP A 159 11.03 -16.72 -7.39
C ASP A 159 10.47 -16.17 -6.07
N MET A 160 9.86 -14.98 -6.08
CA MET A 160 9.19 -14.44 -4.89
C MET A 160 8.08 -15.36 -4.41
N TYR A 161 7.26 -15.90 -5.31
CA TYR A 161 6.21 -16.85 -4.95
C TYR A 161 6.78 -18.08 -4.24
N ALA A 162 7.83 -18.69 -4.82
CA ALA A 162 8.50 -19.87 -4.28
C ALA A 162 9.17 -19.61 -2.91
N ASN A 163 9.69 -18.39 -2.69
CA ASN A 163 10.32 -17.97 -1.44
C ASN A 163 9.33 -17.53 -0.35
N GLY A 164 8.05 -17.92 -0.46
CA GLY A 164 7.06 -17.75 0.59
C GLY A 164 6.18 -16.51 0.47
N HIS A 165 6.48 -15.58 -0.45
CA HIS A 165 5.60 -14.41 -0.67
C HIS A 165 4.23 -14.83 -1.21
N GLY A 166 4.15 -15.92 -1.97
CA GLY A 166 2.88 -16.46 -2.45
C GLY A 166 1.95 -16.87 -1.30
N GLY A 167 2.50 -17.61 -0.32
CA GLY A 167 1.77 -17.99 0.89
C GLY A 167 1.35 -16.78 1.73
N HIS A 168 2.26 -15.81 1.89
CA HIS A 168 1.98 -14.57 2.60
C HIS A 168 0.82 -13.78 1.96
N TRP A 169 0.87 -13.52 0.65
CA TRP A 169 -0.15 -12.73 -0.04
C TRP A 169 -1.49 -13.44 -0.14
N ARG A 170 -1.50 -14.77 -0.25
CA ARG A 170 -2.75 -15.56 -0.13
C ARG A 170 -3.40 -15.35 1.24
N ALA A 171 -2.63 -15.52 2.32
CA ALA A 171 -3.13 -15.35 3.68
C ALA A 171 -3.56 -13.90 3.95
N ALA A 172 -2.85 -12.91 3.41
CA ALA A 172 -3.23 -11.50 3.50
C ALA A 172 -4.56 -11.22 2.79
N ALA A 173 -4.75 -11.74 1.57
CA ALA A 173 -6.01 -11.58 0.83
C ALA A 173 -7.19 -12.22 1.58
N GLU A 174 -7.01 -13.43 2.11
CA GLU A 174 -8.01 -14.12 2.94
C GLU A 174 -8.31 -13.33 4.24
N TYR A 175 -7.28 -12.82 4.92
CA TYR A 175 -7.41 -12.04 6.15
C TYR A 175 -8.19 -10.74 5.92
N VAL A 176 -7.85 -9.97 4.88
CA VAL A 176 -8.55 -8.72 4.57
C VAL A 176 -9.99 -8.99 4.19
N ALA A 177 -10.25 -9.97 3.33
CA ALA A 177 -11.60 -10.32 2.90
C ALA A 177 -12.48 -10.78 4.08
N ARG A 178 -11.97 -11.68 4.93
CA ARG A 178 -12.72 -12.23 6.08
C ARG A 178 -13.07 -11.15 7.11
N ASN A 179 -12.24 -10.12 7.25
CA ASN A 179 -12.41 -9.06 8.24
C ASN A 179 -12.98 -7.76 7.65
N HIS A 180 -13.59 -7.80 6.45
CA HIS A 180 -14.10 -6.63 5.73
C HIS A 180 -14.89 -5.65 6.60
N THR A 181 -15.86 -6.16 7.36
CA THR A 181 -16.71 -5.35 8.25
C THR A 181 -15.93 -4.65 9.36
N ALA A 182 -14.79 -5.19 9.81
CA ALA A 182 -13.94 -4.52 10.79
C ALA A 182 -13.26 -3.29 10.16
N TRP A 183 -12.83 -3.38 8.90
CA TRP A 183 -12.22 -2.28 8.16
C TRP A 183 -13.23 -1.18 7.86
N GLU A 184 -14.44 -1.53 7.43
CA GLU A 184 -15.53 -0.56 7.23
C GLU A 184 -15.83 0.22 8.51
N ARG A 185 -15.98 -0.48 9.64
CA ARG A 185 -16.22 0.16 10.95
C ARG A 185 -15.05 1.05 11.38
N ALA A 186 -13.82 0.60 11.15
CA ALA A 186 -12.63 1.36 11.49
C ALA A 186 -12.58 2.69 10.73
N LEU A 187 -13.07 2.72 9.49
CA LEU A 187 -12.99 3.88 8.61
C LEU A 187 -14.25 4.75 8.59
N SER A 188 -15.39 4.27 9.09
CA SER A 188 -16.67 5.01 9.08
C SER A 188 -16.85 6.01 10.23
N GLN A 189 -16.23 5.77 11.38
CA GLN A 189 -16.31 6.71 12.50
C GLN A 189 -15.49 7.94 12.14
N THR A 190 -16.00 9.16 12.19
CA THR A 190 -15.15 10.36 12.18
C THR A 190 -15.36 10.98 13.55
N GLU A 191 -14.36 10.86 14.43
CA GLU A 191 -14.36 11.64 15.68
C GLU A 191 -13.83 13.04 15.38
#